data_AF-A0A3A8GRR8-F1
#
_entry.id   AF-A0A3A8GRR8-F1
#
_cell.length_a   1.000
_cell.length_b   1.000
_cell.length_c   1.000
_cell.angle_alpha   90.00
_cell.angle_beta   90.00
_cell.angle_gamma   90.00
#
_symmetry.space_group_name_H-M   'P 1'
#
loop_
_entity.id
_entity.type
_entity.pdbx_description
1 polymer ?
#
loop_
_entity_poly.entity_id
_entity_poly.type
_entity_poly.pdbx_seq_one_letter_code
_entity_poly.pdbx_strand_id
1 'polypeptide(L)'
;MEGRLLLKNCAVFRADGRVRHGMAVVVEEGIIRRVAPDAEVPVLPGDWEVACRGRLVAPGLVDCHSHMVNGQLLPPNGDFLLRQPRSRLERMRSVANLLTAEDVEVLTRFAAARALLDGVSLVVDHLSCPTDVAGGLEAQARAANTLGLRLVTSHSTHSLDGADVANAQADANADFVRRYREHPRVRGALGFHASYTCEDPLLSRIARLREELNASVVFHLAENEDDLSTTYATHGRRVVPRLDALGLLGPHAIAGYPRAVERSESERLAASGTFIALTPRATRSMDRAAESADGALSSLHLVGLGTGGHGTLQEELAGALVSMLSLARSGRMPDLDDSLAHLFVSGPAELCTRLYGKPSGGVEEGSIADLVVYDAIPAADPETGYSPFLLGQLTAARVAWTIVDGRVCVREGQLLGTDFVDLARDAAAALGHVWSRARLGS
;
A
#
# COMPACT_ATOMS: atom_id res chain seq x y z
N MET A 1 4.59 24.20 -8.61
CA MET A 1 4.12 24.65 -9.94
C MET A 1 3.19 25.82 -9.67
N GLU A 2 3.41 26.94 -10.33
CA GLU A 2 2.45 28.05 -10.36
C GLU A 2 1.53 27.82 -11.57
N GLY A 3 0.21 27.82 -11.36
CA GLY A 3 -0.77 27.54 -12.41
C GLY A 3 -1.45 26.16 -12.30
N ARG A 4 -2.45 25.95 -13.15
CA ARG A 4 -3.30 24.74 -13.16
C ARG A 4 -2.62 23.63 -13.96
N LEU A 5 -2.70 22.40 -13.49
CA LEU A 5 -2.31 21.24 -14.30
C LEU A 5 -3.50 20.83 -15.18
N LEU A 6 -3.27 20.77 -16.49
CA LEU A 6 -4.33 20.55 -17.47
C LEU A 6 -3.99 19.35 -18.36
N LEU A 7 -4.71 18.24 -18.17
CA LEU A 7 -4.59 17.05 -19.02
C LEU A 7 -5.58 17.17 -20.18
N LYS A 8 -5.10 17.23 -21.43
CA LYS A 8 -5.90 17.51 -22.63
C LYS A 8 -6.10 16.28 -23.50
N ASN A 9 -7.28 16.18 -24.13
CA ASN A 9 -7.65 15.13 -25.09
C ASN A 9 -7.39 13.70 -24.57
N CYS A 10 -7.73 13.45 -23.31
CA CYS A 10 -7.52 12.16 -22.65
C CYS A 10 -8.71 11.20 -22.83
N ALA A 11 -8.41 9.90 -22.74
CA ALA A 11 -9.39 8.93 -22.29
C ALA A 11 -9.36 8.90 -20.75
N VAL A 12 -10.52 8.93 -20.09
CA VAL A 12 -10.63 9.03 -18.64
C VAL A 12 -11.35 7.82 -18.07
N PHE A 13 -10.71 7.13 -17.13
CA PHE A 13 -11.34 6.08 -16.33
C PHE A 13 -12.21 6.69 -15.22
N ARG A 14 -13.44 6.22 -15.12
CA ARG A 14 -14.44 6.71 -14.17
C ARG A 14 -14.68 5.70 -13.05
N ALA A 15 -15.25 6.16 -11.94
CA ALA A 15 -15.53 5.31 -10.78
C ALA A 15 -16.57 4.20 -11.10
N ASP A 16 -17.37 4.38 -12.16
CA ASP A 16 -18.33 3.39 -12.67
C ASP A 16 -17.70 2.31 -13.58
N GLY A 17 -16.36 2.29 -13.70
CA GLY A 17 -15.63 1.31 -14.51
C GLY A 17 -15.58 1.63 -16.02
N ARG A 18 -16.15 2.76 -16.47
CA ARG A 18 -16.22 3.13 -17.89
C ARG A 18 -15.11 4.09 -18.30
N VAL A 19 -14.81 4.11 -19.60
CA VAL A 19 -13.84 5.03 -20.21
C VAL A 19 -14.55 6.08 -21.05
N ARG A 20 -14.23 7.36 -20.83
CA ARG A 20 -14.73 8.50 -21.63
C ARG A 20 -13.60 9.12 -22.43
N HIS A 21 -13.79 9.27 -23.75
CA HIS A 21 -12.78 9.81 -24.66
C HIS A 21 -12.97 11.30 -24.92
N GLY A 22 -11.89 11.96 -25.35
CA GLY A 22 -11.92 13.37 -25.76
C GLY A 22 -12.22 14.31 -24.59
N MET A 23 -11.75 13.93 -23.38
CA MET A 23 -11.97 14.69 -22.16
C MET A 23 -10.76 15.57 -21.84
N ALA A 24 -10.97 16.56 -20.98
CA ALA A 24 -9.94 17.30 -20.29
C ALA A 24 -10.12 17.21 -18.77
N VAL A 25 -9.01 17.17 -18.04
CA VAL A 25 -8.98 17.13 -16.57
C VAL A 25 -8.20 18.35 -16.07
N VAL A 26 -8.85 19.16 -15.24
CA VAL A 26 -8.26 20.36 -14.62
C VAL A 26 -7.93 20.03 -13.16
N VAL A 27 -6.67 20.23 -12.78
CA VAL A 27 -6.17 20.00 -11.43
C VAL A 27 -5.65 21.30 -10.83
N GLU A 28 -6.17 21.65 -9.65
CA GLU A 28 -5.75 22.83 -8.88
C GLU A 28 -5.74 22.49 -7.39
N GLU A 29 -4.72 22.94 -6.67
CA GLU A 29 -4.60 22.76 -5.22
C GLU A 29 -4.74 21.30 -4.76
N GLY A 30 -4.21 20.37 -5.57
CA GLY A 30 -4.25 18.93 -5.30
C GLY A 30 -5.63 18.27 -5.47
N ILE A 31 -6.60 18.97 -6.10
CA ILE A 31 -7.95 18.48 -6.34
C ILE A 31 -8.27 18.51 -7.83
N ILE A 32 -9.02 17.52 -8.28
CA ILE A 32 -9.64 17.51 -9.62
C ILE A 32 -10.77 18.54 -9.60
N ARG A 33 -10.54 19.71 -10.19
CA ARG A 33 -11.52 20.81 -10.20
C ARG A 33 -12.59 20.65 -11.27
N ARG A 34 -12.22 20.08 -12.42
CA ARG A 34 -13.15 19.92 -13.54
C ARG A 34 -12.80 18.71 -14.41
N VAL A 35 -13.83 17.98 -14.86
CA VAL A 35 -13.70 16.93 -15.88
C VAL A 35 -14.78 17.14 -16.94
N ALA A 36 -14.38 17.61 -18.12
CA ALA A 36 -15.32 18.04 -19.17
C ALA A 36 -14.81 17.65 -20.58
N PRO A 37 -15.65 17.68 -21.62
CA PRO A 37 -15.19 17.54 -23.00
C PRO A 37 -14.04 18.51 -23.30
N ASP A 38 -13.03 18.05 -24.04
CA ASP A 38 -11.78 18.78 -24.25
C ASP A 38 -12.00 20.19 -24.85
N ALA A 39 -12.95 20.30 -25.78
CA ALA A 39 -13.31 21.56 -26.44
C ALA A 39 -13.86 22.63 -25.48
N GLU A 40 -14.38 22.25 -24.31
CA GLU A 40 -14.97 23.16 -23.32
C GLU A 40 -13.95 23.70 -22.30
N VAL A 41 -12.70 23.24 -22.37
CA VAL A 41 -11.64 23.60 -21.42
C VAL A 41 -10.50 24.28 -22.17
N PRO A 42 -10.51 25.62 -22.28
CA PRO A 42 -9.44 26.35 -22.94
C PRO A 42 -8.16 26.30 -22.10
N VAL A 43 -7.01 26.30 -22.78
CA VAL A 43 -5.70 26.50 -22.17
C VAL A 43 -5.54 27.98 -21.86
N LEU A 44 -5.33 28.32 -20.59
CA LEU A 44 -5.10 29.69 -20.14
C LEU A 44 -3.59 29.98 -20.00
N PRO A 45 -3.16 31.25 -20.10
CA PRO A 45 -1.78 31.63 -19.80
C PRO A 45 -1.38 31.17 -18.39
N GLY A 46 -0.26 30.44 -18.31
CA GLY A 46 0.25 29.89 -17.05
C GLY A 46 -0.23 28.47 -16.73
N ASP A 47 -1.16 27.90 -17.51
CA ASP A 47 -1.51 26.49 -17.37
C ASP A 47 -0.34 25.59 -17.77
N TRP A 48 -0.20 24.48 -17.06
CA TRP A 48 0.72 23.41 -17.40
C TRP A 48 -0.02 22.33 -18.17
N GLU A 49 0.02 22.46 -19.50
CA GLU A 49 -0.67 21.57 -20.42
C GLU A 49 0.08 20.25 -20.62
N VAL A 50 -0.65 19.14 -20.53
CA VAL A 50 -0.19 17.80 -20.88
C VAL A 50 -1.08 17.23 -21.97
N ALA A 51 -0.51 16.95 -23.14
CA ALA A 51 -1.22 16.30 -24.23
C ALA A 51 -1.37 14.79 -23.95
N CYS A 52 -2.61 14.36 -23.70
CA CYS A 52 -2.97 12.97 -23.38
C CYS A 52 -3.70 12.27 -24.53
N ARG A 53 -3.57 12.75 -25.78
CA ARG A 53 -4.17 12.10 -26.95
C ARG A 53 -3.65 10.66 -27.06
N GLY A 54 -4.56 9.70 -27.07
CA GLY A 54 -4.20 8.28 -27.14
C GLY A 54 -3.73 7.69 -25.80
N ARG A 55 -3.92 8.41 -24.69
CA ARG A 55 -3.52 7.99 -23.34
C ARG A 55 -4.73 7.89 -22.41
N LEU A 56 -4.68 6.93 -21.49
CA LEU A 56 -5.67 6.76 -20.42
C LEU A 56 -5.20 7.52 -19.17
N VAL A 57 -6.04 8.40 -18.66
CA VAL A 57 -5.94 9.00 -17.32
C VAL A 57 -6.80 8.17 -16.37
N ALA A 58 -6.18 7.65 -15.33
CA ALA A 58 -6.81 6.83 -14.31
C ALA A 58 -6.42 7.31 -12.91
N PRO A 59 -7.11 6.86 -11.85
CA PRO A 59 -6.69 7.08 -10.47
C PRO A 59 -5.30 6.49 -10.21
N GLY A 60 -4.48 7.19 -9.43
CA GLY A 60 -3.21 6.65 -8.94
C GLY A 60 -3.43 5.37 -8.13
N LEU A 61 -2.51 4.42 -8.26
CA LEU A 61 -2.60 3.15 -7.54
C LEU A 61 -2.28 3.35 -6.06
N VAL A 62 -2.88 2.51 -5.22
CA VAL A 62 -2.67 2.52 -3.77
C VAL A 62 -2.09 1.17 -3.36
N ASP A 63 -0.87 1.19 -2.83
CA ASP A 63 -0.25 0.02 -2.22
C ASP A 63 -0.73 -0.09 -0.76
N CYS A 64 -1.72 -0.95 -0.53
CA CYS A 64 -2.43 -1.04 0.75
C CYS A 64 -1.61 -1.66 1.88
N HIS A 65 -0.47 -2.30 1.57
CA HIS A 65 0.44 -2.83 2.58
C HIS A 65 1.82 -3.08 1.97
N SER A 66 2.82 -2.37 2.47
CA SER A 66 4.20 -2.46 2.02
C SER A 66 5.20 -2.50 3.17
N HIS A 67 6.42 -2.83 2.78
CA HIS A 67 7.62 -2.84 3.60
C HIS A 67 8.74 -2.18 2.79
N MET A 68 8.64 -0.86 2.60
CA MET A 68 9.49 -0.08 1.69
C MET A 68 10.97 -0.28 1.99
N VAL A 69 11.36 -0.36 3.26
CA VAL A 69 12.75 -0.63 3.66
C VAL A 69 12.99 -2.12 3.84
N ASN A 70 12.18 -2.80 4.66
CA ASN A 70 12.43 -4.19 5.04
C ASN A 70 12.43 -5.17 3.86
N GLY A 71 11.64 -4.91 2.81
CA GLY A 71 11.63 -5.73 1.58
C GLY A 71 12.91 -5.65 0.75
N GLN A 72 13.78 -4.67 1.03
CA GLN A 72 15.09 -4.52 0.35
C GLN A 72 16.23 -5.20 1.12
N LEU A 73 16.07 -5.41 2.43
CA LEU A 73 17.17 -5.84 3.31
C LEU A 73 17.66 -7.24 2.99
N LEU A 74 16.73 -8.14 2.68
CA LEU A 74 17.02 -9.52 2.35
C LEU A 74 16.19 -9.87 1.11
N PRO A 75 16.82 -10.13 -0.04
CA PRO A 75 16.06 -10.42 -1.25
C PRO A 75 15.20 -11.68 -1.02
N PRO A 76 13.92 -11.65 -1.40
CA PRO A 76 13.00 -12.78 -1.28
C PRO A 76 13.31 -13.80 -2.39
N ASN A 77 14.50 -14.38 -2.38
CA ASN A 77 14.93 -15.32 -3.41
C ASN A 77 15.62 -16.56 -2.81
N GLY A 78 15.66 -17.61 -3.63
CA GLY A 78 16.34 -18.86 -3.32
C GLY A 78 15.98 -19.43 -1.94
N ASP A 79 17.01 -19.86 -1.21
CA ASP A 79 16.86 -20.54 0.07
C ASP A 79 16.19 -19.68 1.16
N PHE A 80 16.22 -18.35 1.05
CA PHE A 80 15.56 -17.49 2.04
C PHE A 80 14.04 -17.72 2.06
N LEU A 81 13.43 -17.91 0.88
CA LEU A 81 12.00 -18.21 0.76
C LEU A 81 11.65 -19.62 1.28
N LEU A 82 12.62 -20.51 1.40
CA LEU A 82 12.44 -21.86 1.92
C LEU A 82 12.61 -21.97 3.44
N ARG A 83 13.08 -20.89 4.09
CA ARG A 83 13.24 -20.85 5.55
C ARG A 83 11.88 -20.80 6.24
N GLN A 84 11.81 -21.46 7.39
CA GLN A 84 10.68 -21.40 8.32
C GLN A 84 10.38 -19.95 8.74
N PRO A 85 9.11 -19.56 8.96
CA PRO A 85 8.72 -18.18 9.26
C PRO A 85 9.49 -17.59 10.44
N ARG A 86 9.58 -18.29 11.59
CA ARG A 86 10.40 -17.84 12.73
C ARG A 86 11.86 -17.56 12.40
N SER A 87 12.53 -18.47 11.69
CA SER A 87 13.94 -18.28 11.29
C SER A 87 14.11 -17.11 10.30
N ARG A 88 13.09 -16.84 9.50
CA ARG A 88 13.06 -15.68 8.60
C ARG A 88 12.93 -14.38 9.38
N LEU A 89 12.01 -14.33 10.35
CA LEU A 89 11.82 -13.19 11.24
C LEU A 89 13.10 -12.89 12.03
N GLU A 90 13.72 -13.88 12.66
CA GLU A 90 14.96 -13.71 13.43
C GLU A 90 16.08 -13.14 12.56
N ARG A 91 16.26 -13.68 11.34
CA ARG A 91 17.26 -13.19 10.39
C ARG A 91 16.94 -11.78 9.89
N MET A 92 15.67 -11.47 9.65
CA MET A 92 15.26 -10.12 9.24
C MET A 92 15.54 -9.12 10.37
N ARG A 93 15.15 -9.43 11.60
CA ARG A 93 15.37 -8.58 12.78
C ARG A 93 16.86 -8.33 13.04
N SER A 94 17.71 -9.35 12.91
CA SER A 94 19.15 -9.19 13.14
C SER A 94 19.80 -8.20 12.18
N VAL A 95 19.32 -8.11 10.95
CA VAL A 95 19.76 -7.12 9.97
C VAL A 95 19.07 -5.77 10.20
N ALA A 96 17.74 -5.79 10.41
CA ALA A 96 16.90 -4.61 10.61
C ALA A 96 17.40 -3.72 11.76
N ASN A 97 17.86 -4.33 12.86
CA ASN A 97 18.38 -3.64 14.03
C ASN A 97 19.71 -2.91 13.78
N LEU A 98 20.39 -3.16 12.66
CA LEU A 98 21.65 -2.53 12.29
C LEU A 98 21.47 -1.32 11.37
N LEU A 99 20.24 -1.01 10.98
CA LEU A 99 19.95 0.19 10.20
C LEU A 99 20.05 1.44 11.07
N THR A 100 20.43 2.53 10.42
CA THR A 100 20.31 3.89 10.95
C THR A 100 19.12 4.60 10.29
N ALA A 101 18.72 5.76 10.83
CA ALA A 101 17.70 6.59 10.19
C ALA A 101 18.13 7.08 8.79
N GLU A 102 19.44 7.24 8.56
CA GLU A 102 19.99 7.59 7.25
C GLU A 102 19.80 6.45 6.24
N ASP A 103 20.10 5.20 6.64
CA ASP A 103 19.84 4.02 5.80
C ASP A 103 18.35 3.93 5.45
N VAL A 104 17.46 4.16 6.42
CA VAL A 104 16.01 4.19 6.20
C VAL A 104 15.60 5.27 5.21
N GLU A 105 16.16 6.48 5.30
CA GLU A 105 15.84 7.56 4.37
C GLU A 105 16.25 7.22 2.93
N VAL A 106 17.48 6.73 2.74
CA VAL A 106 18.02 6.35 1.42
C VAL A 106 17.19 5.22 0.79
N LEU A 107 16.93 4.16 1.55
CA LEU A 107 16.17 3.01 1.06
C LEU A 107 14.71 3.39 0.77
N THR A 108 14.11 4.26 1.58
CA THR A 108 12.74 4.74 1.37
C THR A 108 12.64 5.61 0.12
N ARG A 109 13.64 6.46 -0.18
CA ARG A 109 13.67 7.24 -1.43
C ARG A 109 13.67 6.33 -2.65
N PHE A 110 14.49 5.28 -2.63
CA PHE A 110 14.52 4.33 -3.74
C PHE A 110 13.20 3.56 -3.90
N ALA A 111 12.60 3.07 -2.81
CA ALA A 111 11.29 2.42 -2.86
C ALA A 111 10.17 3.35 -3.34
N ALA A 112 10.16 4.60 -2.86
CA ALA A 112 9.18 5.60 -3.28
C ALA A 112 9.31 5.94 -4.76
N ALA A 113 10.54 6.04 -5.28
CA ALA A 113 10.78 6.27 -6.69
C ALA A 113 10.24 5.13 -7.57
N ARG A 114 10.46 3.86 -7.15
CA ARG A 114 9.90 2.69 -7.83
C ARG A 114 8.37 2.71 -7.82
N ALA A 115 7.76 2.94 -6.66
CA ALA A 115 6.32 3.05 -6.52
C ALA A 115 5.74 4.11 -7.47
N LEU A 116 6.32 5.31 -7.50
CA LEU A 116 5.88 6.40 -8.39
C LEU A 116 6.02 6.03 -9.87
N LEU A 117 7.13 5.38 -10.27
CA LEU A 117 7.33 4.90 -11.64
C LEU A 117 6.33 3.82 -12.05
N ASP A 118 5.85 3.02 -11.10
CA ASP A 118 4.84 1.97 -11.32
C ASP A 118 3.39 2.51 -11.22
N GLY A 119 3.20 3.83 -11.08
CA GLY A 119 1.89 4.48 -11.04
C GLY A 119 1.24 4.50 -9.65
N VAL A 120 1.98 4.15 -8.60
CA VAL A 120 1.51 4.19 -7.21
C VAL A 120 1.62 5.61 -6.66
N SER A 121 0.49 6.15 -6.20
CA SER A 121 0.41 7.47 -5.57
C SER A 121 0.47 7.40 -4.05
N LEU A 122 -0.05 6.32 -3.45
CA LEU A 122 -0.13 6.10 -2.01
C LEU A 122 0.49 4.76 -1.61
N VAL A 123 1.33 4.78 -0.57
CA VAL A 123 1.82 3.56 0.10
C VAL A 123 1.40 3.58 1.56
N VAL A 124 0.85 2.46 2.03
CA VAL A 124 0.69 2.15 3.46
C VAL A 124 1.87 1.29 3.89
N ASP A 125 2.84 1.89 4.55
CA ASP A 125 4.08 1.25 4.98
C ASP A 125 4.02 0.79 6.44
N HIS A 126 4.63 -0.35 6.70
CA HIS A 126 4.79 -0.92 8.03
C HIS A 126 6.27 -1.17 8.34
N LEU A 127 6.91 -0.16 8.92
CA LEU A 127 8.35 -0.11 9.18
C LEU A 127 8.72 -0.92 10.43
N SER A 128 9.76 -1.76 10.38
CA SER A 128 10.27 -2.48 11.58
C SER A 128 11.73 -2.15 11.93
N CYS A 129 12.21 -0.99 11.45
CA CYS A 129 13.58 -0.51 11.68
C CYS A 129 13.63 1.03 11.62
N PRO A 130 14.69 1.68 12.12
CA PRO A 130 15.74 1.13 12.95
C PRO A 130 15.25 1.00 14.40
N THR A 131 16.16 0.73 15.34
CA THR A 131 15.84 0.77 16.78
C THR A 131 15.45 2.17 17.26
N ASP A 132 15.99 3.21 16.62
CA ASP A 132 15.49 4.59 16.73
C ASP A 132 14.20 4.77 15.90
N VAL A 133 13.08 4.36 16.49
CA VAL A 133 11.76 4.38 15.83
C VAL A 133 11.36 5.79 15.39
N ALA A 134 11.56 6.79 16.25
CA ALA A 134 11.20 8.17 15.93
C ALA A 134 12.02 8.68 14.74
N GLY A 135 13.34 8.46 14.75
CA GLY A 135 14.21 8.84 13.64
C GLY A 135 13.87 8.10 12.33
N GLY A 136 13.50 6.82 12.41
CA GLY A 136 13.07 6.02 11.26
C GLY A 136 11.79 6.54 10.60
N LEU A 137 10.74 6.80 11.39
CA LEU A 137 9.47 7.34 10.87
C LEU A 137 9.66 8.72 10.24
N GLU A 138 10.45 9.60 10.88
CA GLU A 138 10.79 10.91 10.34
C GLU A 138 11.61 10.80 9.04
N ALA A 139 12.53 9.84 8.95
CA ALA A 139 13.29 9.56 7.73
C ALA A 139 12.38 9.13 6.56
N GLN A 140 11.40 8.27 6.81
CA GLN A 140 10.41 7.90 5.79
C GLN A 140 9.56 9.09 5.35
N ALA A 141 9.11 9.91 6.30
CA ALA A 141 8.34 11.11 6.03
C ALA A 141 9.10 12.09 5.14
N ARG A 142 10.39 12.34 5.43
CA ARG A 142 11.26 13.19 4.61
C ARG A 142 11.45 12.63 3.21
N ALA A 143 11.73 11.33 3.08
CA ALA A 143 11.90 10.65 1.80
C ALA A 143 10.65 10.76 0.92
N ALA A 144 9.48 10.39 1.46
CA ALA A 144 8.21 10.44 0.73
C ALA A 144 7.85 11.88 0.33
N ASN A 145 7.98 12.84 1.25
CA ASN A 145 7.68 14.24 0.95
C ASN A 145 8.60 14.84 -0.12
N THR A 146 9.88 14.47 -0.11
CA THR A 146 10.88 14.92 -1.11
C THR A 146 10.46 14.51 -2.52
N LEU A 147 10.08 13.23 -2.69
CA LEU A 147 9.68 12.67 -3.98
C LEU A 147 8.22 12.96 -4.35
N GLY A 148 7.41 13.44 -3.40
CA GLY A 148 6.01 13.77 -3.62
C GLY A 148 5.06 12.59 -3.46
N LEU A 149 5.52 11.44 -2.96
CA LEU A 149 4.69 10.28 -2.68
C LEU A 149 3.75 10.53 -1.49
N ARG A 150 2.52 10.01 -1.55
CA ARG A 150 1.63 9.94 -0.40
C ARG A 150 2.00 8.72 0.45
N LEU A 151 2.20 8.91 1.75
CA LEU A 151 2.66 7.88 2.67
C LEU A 151 1.77 7.84 3.91
N VAL A 152 1.28 6.66 4.26
CA VAL A 152 0.84 6.37 5.62
C VAL A 152 1.83 5.40 6.22
N THR A 153 2.54 5.79 7.28
CA THR A 153 3.54 4.93 7.90
C THR A 153 3.26 4.69 9.37
N SER A 154 3.69 3.52 9.84
CA SER A 154 3.67 3.09 11.22
C SER A 154 4.91 2.25 11.51
N HIS A 155 5.35 2.24 12.76
CA HIS A 155 6.31 1.29 13.26
C HIS A 155 5.61 0.00 13.71
N SER A 156 6.20 -1.14 13.38
CA SER A 156 5.79 -2.50 13.72
C SER A 156 6.15 -2.83 15.17
N THR A 157 5.42 -2.21 16.11
CA THR A 157 5.65 -2.38 17.56
C THR A 157 5.48 -3.84 17.99
N HIS A 158 6.32 -4.31 18.92
CA HIS A 158 6.23 -5.70 19.42
C HIS A 158 6.74 -5.83 20.86
N SER A 159 6.38 -6.92 21.53
CA SER A 159 6.80 -7.21 22.91
C SER A 159 8.10 -8.01 23.03
N LEU A 160 8.73 -8.37 21.90
CA LEU A 160 9.89 -9.28 21.86
C LEU A 160 11.13 -8.78 22.61
N ASP A 161 11.28 -7.46 22.76
CA ASP A 161 12.44 -6.83 23.44
C ASP A 161 12.06 -6.26 24.82
N GLY A 162 10.94 -6.72 25.38
CA GLY A 162 10.45 -6.30 26.70
C GLY A 162 9.44 -5.15 26.65
N ALA A 163 8.71 -4.99 27.76
CA ALA A 163 7.58 -4.07 27.84
C ALA A 163 7.97 -2.59 27.70
N ASP A 164 9.13 -2.19 28.24
CA ASP A 164 9.58 -0.79 28.19
C ASP A 164 9.91 -0.36 26.75
N VAL A 165 10.60 -1.21 26.00
CA VAL A 165 10.88 -0.99 24.57
C VAL A 165 9.57 -0.93 23.79
N ALA A 166 8.67 -1.88 24.02
CA ALA A 166 7.38 -1.92 23.34
C ALA A 166 6.53 -0.66 23.59
N ASN A 167 6.50 -0.17 24.83
CA ASN A 167 5.79 1.06 25.18
C ASN A 167 6.43 2.29 24.51
N ALA A 168 7.76 2.38 24.50
CA ALA A 168 8.47 3.47 23.82
C ALA A 168 8.20 3.48 22.30
N GLN A 169 8.17 2.31 21.66
CA GLN A 169 7.80 2.17 20.25
C GLN A 169 6.35 2.62 19.98
N ALA A 170 5.39 2.23 20.84
CA ALA A 170 4.00 2.66 20.73
C ALA A 170 3.85 4.19 20.90
N ASP A 171 4.62 4.78 21.81
CA ASP A 171 4.61 6.23 22.05
C ASP A 171 5.22 7.00 20.88
N ALA A 172 6.30 6.49 20.28
CA ALA A 172 6.89 7.07 19.07
C ALA A 172 5.90 7.08 17.89
N ASN A 173 5.14 5.99 17.70
CA ASN A 173 4.03 5.95 16.74
C ASN A 173 2.98 7.03 17.04
N ALA A 174 2.53 7.13 18.29
CA ALA A 174 1.52 8.11 18.72
C ALA A 174 1.99 9.55 18.50
N ASP A 175 3.25 9.85 18.79
CA ASP A 175 3.83 11.18 18.57
C ASP A 175 3.94 11.52 17.08
N PHE A 176 4.31 10.55 16.25
CA PHE A 176 4.33 10.73 14.80
C PHE A 176 2.92 10.98 14.24
N VAL A 177 1.91 10.22 14.69
CA VAL A 177 0.50 10.46 14.35
C VAL A 177 0.09 11.91 14.67
N ARG A 178 0.40 12.39 15.89
CA ARG A 178 0.09 13.78 16.30
C ARG A 178 0.76 14.80 15.40
N ARG A 179 2.05 14.61 15.09
CA ARG A 179 2.85 15.56 14.30
C ARG A 179 2.38 15.67 12.85
N TYR A 180 1.97 14.56 12.24
CA TYR A 180 1.59 14.50 10.81
C TYR A 180 0.08 14.56 10.57
N ARG A 181 -0.72 14.85 11.60
CA ARG A 181 -2.20 14.88 11.53
C ARG A 181 -2.77 15.86 10.50
N GLU A 182 -2.06 16.92 10.17
CA GLU A 182 -2.49 17.94 9.18
C GLU A 182 -1.61 17.98 7.93
N HIS A 183 -0.60 17.10 7.82
CA HIS A 183 0.29 17.08 6.65
C HIS A 183 -0.44 16.54 5.40
N PRO A 184 -0.36 17.23 4.23
CA PRO A 184 -1.23 16.94 3.07
C PRO A 184 -1.03 15.55 2.44
N ARG A 185 0.19 15.00 2.51
CA ARG A 185 0.56 13.71 1.88
C ARG A 185 1.09 12.64 2.82
N VAL A 186 1.46 12.98 4.06
CA VAL A 186 2.13 12.06 4.98
C VAL A 186 1.24 11.94 6.20
N ARG A 187 0.89 10.73 6.60
CA ARG A 187 0.13 10.44 7.82
C ARG A 187 0.87 9.42 8.65
N GLY A 188 0.75 9.55 9.96
CA GLY A 188 1.09 8.48 10.88
C GLY A 188 -0.07 7.52 11.08
N ALA A 189 0.24 6.27 11.35
CA ALA A 189 -0.66 5.28 11.93
C ALA A 189 0.03 4.65 13.16
N LEU A 190 -0.79 4.13 14.07
CA LEU A 190 -0.27 3.20 15.07
C LEU A 190 0.06 1.88 14.37
N GLY A 191 1.05 1.15 14.86
CA GLY A 191 1.37 -0.15 14.30
C GLY A 191 1.82 -1.14 15.36
N PHE A 192 1.46 -2.40 15.16
CA PHE A 192 2.04 -3.54 15.84
C PHE A 192 2.33 -4.64 14.83
N HIS A 193 3.32 -5.48 15.12
CA HIS A 193 3.75 -6.52 14.19
C HIS A 193 2.66 -7.57 13.93
N ALA A 194 2.52 -8.53 14.83
CA ALA A 194 1.57 -9.62 14.70
C ALA A 194 1.12 -10.11 16.08
N SER A 195 0.03 -10.87 16.11
CA SER A 195 -0.57 -11.35 17.36
C SER A 195 0.44 -12.11 18.23
N TYR A 196 1.16 -13.08 17.66
CA TYR A 196 2.14 -13.89 18.39
C TYR A 196 3.38 -13.15 18.92
N THR A 197 3.59 -11.89 18.53
CA THR A 197 4.75 -11.08 18.94
C THR A 197 4.38 -9.97 19.92
N CYS A 198 3.11 -9.84 20.27
CA CYS A 198 2.58 -8.78 21.11
C CYS A 198 1.84 -9.35 22.30
N GLU A 199 2.17 -8.87 23.50
CA GLU A 199 1.44 -9.19 24.72
C GLU A 199 0.16 -8.36 24.84
N ASP A 200 -0.85 -8.88 25.54
CA ASP A 200 -2.15 -8.21 25.72
C ASP A 200 -2.06 -6.79 26.33
N PRO A 201 -1.16 -6.49 27.29
CA PRO A 201 -0.97 -5.14 27.80
C PRO A 201 -0.55 -4.13 26.73
N LEU A 202 0.34 -4.54 25.81
CA LEU A 202 0.77 -3.69 24.69
C LEU A 202 -0.40 -3.45 23.73
N LEU A 203 -1.10 -4.51 23.33
CA LEU A 203 -2.25 -4.41 22.42
C LEU A 203 -3.36 -3.54 23.01
N SER A 204 -3.64 -3.67 24.31
CA SER A 204 -4.58 -2.82 25.04
C SER A 204 -4.14 -1.36 25.08
N ARG A 205 -2.84 -1.08 25.22
CA ARG A 205 -2.30 0.29 25.14
C ARG A 205 -2.52 0.87 23.74
N ILE A 206 -2.23 0.12 22.69
CA ILE A 206 -2.42 0.56 21.30
C ILE A 206 -3.90 0.84 21.02
N ALA A 207 -4.82 0.02 21.52
CA ALA A 207 -6.26 0.26 21.41
C ALA A 207 -6.69 1.59 22.08
N ARG A 208 -6.16 1.91 23.26
CA ARG A 208 -6.41 3.21 23.92
C ARG A 208 -5.85 4.38 23.10
N LEU A 209 -4.60 4.28 22.64
CA LEU A 209 -3.99 5.32 21.80
C LEU A 209 -4.77 5.53 20.50
N ARG A 210 -5.31 4.46 19.91
CA ARG A 210 -6.14 4.51 18.71
C ARG A 210 -7.38 5.36 18.96
N GLU A 211 -8.09 5.11 20.05
CA GLU A 211 -9.28 5.86 20.46
C GLU A 211 -8.94 7.32 20.76
N GLU A 212 -7.89 7.57 21.55
CA GLU A 212 -7.45 8.92 21.95
C GLU A 212 -7.08 9.79 20.73
N LEU A 213 -6.44 9.20 19.73
CA LEU A 213 -5.91 9.92 18.57
C LEU A 213 -6.85 9.91 17.36
N ASN A 214 -7.89 9.05 17.39
CA ASN A 214 -8.69 8.69 16.23
C ASN A 214 -7.78 8.25 15.05
N ALA A 215 -6.83 7.37 15.34
CA ALA A 215 -5.76 6.98 14.41
C ALA A 215 -6.03 5.62 13.75
N SER A 216 -5.48 5.42 12.56
CA SER A 216 -5.41 4.10 11.95
C SER A 216 -4.45 3.19 12.71
N VAL A 217 -4.70 1.88 12.64
CA VAL A 217 -3.80 0.83 13.15
C VAL A 217 -3.43 -0.12 12.03
N VAL A 218 -2.14 -0.32 11.78
CA VAL A 218 -1.61 -1.22 10.76
C VAL A 218 -0.95 -2.44 11.43
N PHE A 219 -1.26 -3.63 10.98
CA PHE A 219 -0.70 -4.87 11.54
C PHE A 219 -0.76 -6.05 10.57
N HIS A 220 0.00 -7.12 10.88
CA HIS A 220 -0.12 -8.41 10.20
C HIS A 220 -1.18 -9.27 10.87
N LEU A 221 -2.05 -9.87 10.06
CA LEU A 221 -3.20 -10.64 10.54
C LEU A 221 -3.08 -12.10 10.12
N ALA A 222 -3.05 -13.02 11.10
CA ALA A 222 -3.02 -14.46 10.86
C ALA A 222 -2.00 -14.82 9.76
N GLU A 223 -0.79 -14.30 9.93
CA GLU A 223 0.16 -14.17 8.84
C GLU A 223 0.85 -15.49 8.55
N ASN A 224 0.85 -16.50 9.41
CA ASN A 224 1.44 -17.81 9.14
C ASN A 224 0.94 -18.83 10.18
N GLU A 225 1.25 -20.11 9.95
CA GLU A 225 0.96 -21.17 10.93
C GLU A 225 1.66 -20.95 12.28
N ASP A 226 2.86 -20.35 12.26
CA ASP A 226 3.58 -19.97 13.49
C ASP A 226 2.78 -18.93 14.29
N ASP A 227 2.20 -17.91 13.65
CA ASP A 227 1.34 -16.90 14.28
C ASP A 227 0.11 -17.57 14.91
N LEU A 228 -0.61 -18.38 14.15
CA LEU A 228 -1.79 -19.08 14.65
C LEU A 228 -1.49 -19.98 15.85
N SER A 229 -0.50 -20.86 15.71
CA SER A 229 -0.16 -21.86 16.73
C SER A 229 0.39 -21.20 17.99
N THR A 230 1.28 -20.22 17.85
CA THR A 230 1.87 -19.49 18.98
C THR A 230 0.82 -18.63 19.69
N THR A 231 -0.04 -17.93 18.93
CA THR A 231 -1.11 -17.11 19.51
C THR A 231 -2.08 -17.97 20.31
N TYR A 232 -2.49 -19.12 19.75
CA TYR A 232 -3.40 -20.02 20.46
C TYR A 232 -2.75 -20.64 21.70
N ALA A 233 -1.51 -21.12 21.59
CA ALA A 233 -0.79 -21.71 22.72
C ALA A 233 -0.55 -20.72 23.87
N THR A 234 -0.30 -19.44 23.55
CA THR A 234 0.05 -18.42 24.55
C THR A 234 -1.18 -17.73 25.14
N HIS A 235 -2.19 -17.46 24.32
CA HIS A 235 -3.35 -16.62 24.71
C HIS A 235 -4.69 -17.37 24.73
N GLY A 236 -4.71 -18.66 24.37
CA GLY A 236 -5.92 -19.49 24.37
C GLY A 236 -7.01 -19.05 23.39
N ARG A 237 -6.65 -18.24 22.38
CA ARG A 237 -7.57 -17.66 21.39
C ARG A 237 -6.95 -17.69 20.00
N ARG A 238 -7.77 -17.80 18.95
CA ARG A 238 -7.34 -17.52 17.58
C ARG A 238 -7.09 -16.02 17.40
N VAL A 239 -6.36 -15.66 16.35
CA VAL A 239 -5.89 -14.29 16.09
C VAL A 239 -7.04 -13.29 15.95
N VAL A 240 -8.00 -13.52 15.05
CA VAL A 240 -9.12 -12.59 14.82
C VAL A 240 -9.97 -12.40 16.10
N PRO A 241 -10.43 -13.47 16.79
CA PRO A 241 -11.15 -13.31 18.05
C PRO A 241 -10.38 -12.55 19.13
N ARG A 242 -9.06 -12.72 19.21
CA ARG A 242 -8.22 -12.01 20.17
C ARG A 242 -8.18 -10.51 19.88
N LEU A 243 -7.90 -10.13 18.63
CA LEU A 243 -7.81 -8.72 18.24
C LEU A 243 -9.16 -8.00 18.34
N ASP A 244 -10.26 -8.69 18.02
CA ASP A 244 -11.61 -8.15 18.17
C ASP A 244 -11.94 -7.84 19.64
N ALA A 245 -11.65 -8.79 20.54
CA ALA A 245 -11.90 -8.62 21.97
C ALA A 245 -11.07 -7.50 22.61
N LEU A 246 -9.94 -7.13 21.99
CA LEU A 246 -9.07 -6.04 22.42
C LEU A 246 -9.43 -4.70 21.76
N GLY A 247 -10.45 -4.65 20.90
CA GLY A 247 -10.87 -3.43 20.22
C GLY A 247 -9.90 -2.96 19.13
N LEU A 248 -9.11 -3.88 18.54
CA LEU A 248 -8.13 -3.55 17.49
C LEU A 248 -8.67 -3.72 16.07
N LEU A 249 -9.82 -4.38 15.91
CA LEU A 249 -10.55 -4.41 14.64
C LEU A 249 -11.44 -3.16 14.51
N GLY A 250 -11.84 -2.84 13.28
CA GLY A 250 -12.74 -1.71 13.03
C GLY A 250 -12.45 -0.91 11.76
N PRO A 251 -13.18 0.19 11.53
CA PRO A 251 -13.02 1.02 10.33
C PRO A 251 -11.66 1.71 10.18
N HIS A 252 -10.87 1.76 11.25
CA HIS A 252 -9.51 2.33 11.29
C HIS A 252 -8.41 1.26 11.27
N ALA A 253 -8.77 -0.03 11.21
CA ALA A 253 -7.83 -1.13 11.16
C ALA A 253 -7.46 -1.47 9.71
N ILE A 254 -6.16 -1.64 9.46
CA ILE A 254 -5.60 -2.07 8.17
C ILE A 254 -4.76 -3.31 8.45
N ALA A 255 -5.28 -4.47 8.04
CA ALA A 255 -4.70 -5.77 8.30
C ALA A 255 -4.06 -6.35 7.04
N GLY A 256 -2.74 -6.57 7.11
CA GLY A 256 -1.96 -7.19 6.04
C GLY A 256 -2.00 -8.73 6.11
N TYR A 257 -1.91 -9.33 4.92
CA TYR A 257 -1.72 -10.75 4.65
C TYR A 257 -2.89 -11.73 4.82
N PRO A 258 -4.00 -11.46 5.52
CA PRO A 258 -4.83 -12.48 6.20
C PRO A 258 -4.87 -13.86 5.54
N ARG A 259 -3.93 -14.73 5.94
CA ARG A 259 -3.69 -16.00 5.23
C ARG A 259 -4.52 -17.14 5.76
N ALA A 260 -4.63 -17.23 7.08
CA ALA A 260 -5.23 -18.39 7.75
C ALA A 260 -6.49 -17.97 8.53
N VAL A 261 -7.38 -17.27 7.83
CA VAL A 261 -8.66 -16.77 8.34
C VAL A 261 -9.77 -17.74 7.91
N GLU A 262 -10.54 -18.23 8.88
CA GLU A 262 -11.70 -19.08 8.62
C GLU A 262 -12.93 -18.23 8.22
N ARG A 263 -13.95 -18.86 7.63
CA ARG A 263 -15.16 -18.15 7.15
C ARG A 263 -15.82 -17.28 8.22
N SER A 264 -15.97 -17.80 9.44
CA SER A 264 -16.58 -17.05 10.56
C SER A 264 -15.72 -15.87 11.01
N GLU A 265 -14.40 -15.95 10.85
CA GLU A 265 -13.49 -14.84 11.11
C GLU A 265 -13.55 -13.79 10.00
N SER A 266 -13.70 -14.22 8.74
CA SER A 266 -13.92 -13.30 7.61
C SER A 266 -15.22 -12.51 7.76
N GLU A 267 -16.31 -13.16 8.17
CA GLU A 267 -17.59 -12.49 8.44
C GLU A 267 -17.45 -11.43 9.55
N ARG A 268 -16.65 -11.72 10.59
CA ARG A 268 -16.36 -10.76 11.66
C ARG A 268 -15.49 -9.59 11.17
N LEU A 269 -14.49 -9.86 10.35
CA LEU A 269 -13.67 -8.81 9.73
C LEU A 269 -14.52 -7.90 8.86
N ALA A 270 -15.41 -8.46 8.03
CA ALA A 270 -16.38 -7.72 7.23
C ALA A 270 -17.29 -6.84 8.12
N ALA A 271 -17.90 -7.45 9.15
CA ALA A 271 -18.80 -6.73 10.06
C ALA A 271 -18.11 -5.61 10.84
N SER A 272 -16.83 -5.78 11.18
CA SER A 272 -16.05 -4.74 11.86
C SER A 272 -15.69 -3.56 10.95
N GLY A 273 -15.73 -3.72 9.62
CA GLY A 273 -15.25 -2.72 8.67
C GLY A 273 -13.72 -2.62 8.60
N THR A 274 -13.00 -3.65 9.06
CA THR A 274 -11.53 -3.74 8.96
C THR A 274 -11.11 -3.82 7.49
N PHE A 275 -10.14 -3.01 7.09
CA PHE A 275 -9.57 -3.06 5.75
C PHE A 275 -8.54 -4.18 5.64
N ILE A 276 -8.62 -4.98 4.58
CA ILE A 276 -7.73 -6.11 4.32
C ILE A 276 -6.80 -5.81 3.14
N ALA A 277 -5.49 -5.91 3.37
CA ALA A 277 -4.48 -5.84 2.31
C ALA A 277 -3.95 -7.24 1.98
N LEU A 278 -4.25 -7.71 0.77
CA LEU A 278 -3.82 -9.00 0.26
C LEU A 278 -2.51 -8.88 -0.51
N THR A 279 -1.66 -9.90 -0.41
CA THR A 279 -0.41 -10.01 -1.18
C THR A 279 -0.36 -11.38 -1.88
N PRO A 280 -1.27 -11.68 -2.83
CA PRO A 280 -1.51 -13.04 -3.31
C PRO A 280 -0.29 -13.74 -3.91
N ARG A 281 0.59 -13.01 -4.60
CA ARG A 281 1.82 -13.56 -5.20
C ARG A 281 2.90 -13.70 -4.14
N ALA A 282 3.16 -12.67 -3.33
CA ALA A 282 4.12 -12.74 -2.24
C ALA A 282 3.79 -13.88 -1.26
N THR A 283 2.52 -13.99 -0.87
CA THR A 283 2.00 -15.03 0.03
C THR A 283 2.30 -16.44 -0.49
N ARG A 284 2.04 -16.72 -1.77
CA ARG A 284 2.33 -18.03 -2.38
C ARG A 284 3.81 -18.32 -2.57
N SER A 285 4.62 -17.27 -2.70
CA SER A 285 6.06 -17.42 -2.86
C SER A 285 6.76 -17.79 -1.54
N MET A 286 6.12 -17.46 -0.40
CA MET A 286 6.76 -17.56 0.91
C MET A 286 6.39 -18.80 1.72
N ASP A 287 5.30 -19.50 1.42
CA ASP A 287 4.79 -20.56 2.27
C ASP A 287 4.23 -21.75 1.49
N ARG A 288 4.45 -22.94 2.03
CA ARG A 288 4.26 -24.23 1.35
C ARG A 288 2.79 -24.66 1.27
N ALA A 289 1.92 -24.09 2.10
CA ALA A 289 0.53 -24.53 2.27
C ALA A 289 -0.50 -23.41 2.07
N ALA A 290 -0.14 -22.29 1.43
CA ALA A 290 -1.02 -21.13 1.25
C ALA A 290 -2.18 -21.42 0.26
N GLU A 291 -3.16 -22.22 0.69
CA GLU A 291 -4.33 -22.61 -0.11
C GLU A 291 -5.61 -21.81 0.17
N SER A 292 -5.67 -20.85 1.08
CA SER A 292 -6.95 -20.14 1.30
C SER A 292 -6.85 -18.63 1.51
N ALA A 293 -6.52 -17.90 0.44
CA ALA A 293 -7.09 -16.55 0.28
C ALA A 293 -8.64 -16.59 0.14
N ASP A 294 -9.20 -17.78 -0.08
CA ASP A 294 -10.61 -18.11 -0.27
C ASP A 294 -11.55 -17.54 0.80
N GLY A 295 -11.13 -17.56 2.06
CA GLY A 295 -11.91 -17.01 3.17
C GLY A 295 -12.03 -15.49 3.10
N ALA A 296 -10.94 -14.80 2.77
CA ALA A 296 -10.90 -13.35 2.65
C ALA A 296 -11.62 -12.86 1.38
N LEU A 297 -11.43 -13.57 0.25
CA LEU A 297 -11.94 -13.13 -1.05
C LEU A 297 -13.46 -13.27 -1.21
N SER A 298 -14.12 -14.11 -0.42
CA SER A 298 -15.55 -14.43 -0.62
C SER A 298 -16.53 -13.56 0.18
N SER A 299 -16.07 -12.77 1.16
CA SER A 299 -16.97 -12.06 2.09
C SER A 299 -16.50 -10.65 2.50
N LEU A 300 -15.33 -10.20 2.02
CA LEU A 300 -14.78 -8.89 2.39
C LEU A 300 -15.03 -7.85 1.30
N HIS A 301 -15.65 -6.73 1.68
CA HIS A 301 -15.93 -5.59 0.81
C HIS A 301 -14.92 -4.43 0.96
N LEU A 302 -13.94 -4.57 1.85
CA LEU A 302 -12.90 -3.58 2.11
C LEU A 302 -11.55 -4.25 1.96
N VAL A 303 -11.20 -4.51 0.71
CA VAL A 303 -10.02 -5.28 0.36
C VAL A 303 -9.23 -4.60 -0.74
N GLY A 304 -7.91 -4.68 -0.67
CA GLY A 304 -7.02 -4.16 -1.68
C GLY A 304 -5.74 -4.98 -1.80
N LEU A 305 -4.96 -4.71 -2.84
CA LEU A 305 -3.65 -5.34 -3.02
C LEU A 305 -2.55 -4.54 -2.31
N GLY A 306 -1.57 -5.25 -1.79
CA GLY A 306 -0.32 -4.69 -1.29
C GLY A 306 0.88 -5.45 -1.85
N THR A 307 2.02 -4.78 -1.95
CA THR A 307 3.26 -5.41 -2.43
C THR A 307 3.98 -6.23 -1.36
N GLY A 308 3.69 -5.96 -0.08
CA GLY A 308 4.46 -6.52 1.04
C GLY A 308 5.96 -6.20 0.96
N GLY A 309 6.32 -5.11 0.27
CA GLY A 309 7.72 -4.69 0.04
C GLY A 309 8.46 -5.41 -1.09
N HIS A 310 7.78 -6.27 -1.86
CA HIS A 310 8.42 -7.08 -2.91
C HIS A 310 7.62 -7.03 -4.21
N GLY A 311 8.30 -6.77 -5.33
CA GLY A 311 7.62 -6.74 -6.63
C GLY A 311 6.81 -5.47 -6.86
N THR A 312 5.73 -5.58 -7.64
CA THR A 312 4.82 -4.46 -7.98
C THR A 312 3.35 -4.85 -7.76
N LEU A 313 2.44 -3.86 -7.70
CA LEU A 313 1.00 -4.14 -7.59
C LEU A 313 0.46 -4.87 -8.83
N GLN A 314 1.07 -4.66 -10.00
CA GLN A 314 0.74 -5.36 -11.24
C GLN A 314 1.07 -6.86 -11.15
N GLU A 315 2.20 -7.21 -10.53
CA GLU A 315 2.55 -8.61 -10.26
C GLU A 315 1.61 -9.25 -9.24
N GLU A 316 1.22 -8.51 -8.21
CA GLU A 316 0.22 -8.96 -7.23
C GLU A 316 -1.17 -9.11 -7.85
N LEU A 317 -1.55 -8.24 -8.80
CA LEU A 317 -2.78 -8.36 -9.58
C LEU A 317 -2.77 -9.63 -10.45
N ALA A 318 -1.65 -9.95 -11.09
CA ALA A 318 -1.49 -11.21 -11.81
C ALA A 318 -1.62 -12.43 -10.87
N GLY A 319 -1.04 -12.35 -9.67
CA GLY A 319 -1.23 -13.35 -8.62
C GLY A 319 -2.69 -13.47 -8.15
N ALA A 320 -3.39 -12.35 -8.01
CA ALA A 320 -4.80 -12.29 -7.64
C ALA A 320 -5.68 -12.97 -8.70
N LEU A 321 -5.46 -12.68 -9.98
CA LEU A 321 -6.17 -13.29 -11.10
C LEU A 321 -6.06 -14.82 -11.07
N VAL A 322 -4.84 -15.37 -10.91
CA VAL A 322 -4.64 -16.83 -10.83
C VAL A 322 -5.36 -17.42 -9.60
N SER A 323 -5.35 -16.71 -8.47
CA SER A 323 -6.08 -17.11 -7.25
C SER A 323 -7.57 -17.22 -7.49
N MET A 324 -8.15 -16.16 -8.03
CA MET A 324 -9.58 -16.01 -8.19
C MET A 324 -10.12 -16.91 -9.30
N LEU A 325 -9.33 -17.21 -10.34
CA LEU A 325 -9.69 -18.22 -11.33
C LEU A 325 -9.87 -19.61 -10.72
N SER A 326 -9.00 -20.00 -9.79
CA SER A 326 -9.17 -21.27 -9.06
C SER A 326 -10.45 -21.28 -8.21
N LEU A 327 -10.76 -20.15 -7.55
CA LEU A 327 -12.01 -19.98 -6.81
C LEU A 327 -13.25 -20.04 -7.72
N ALA A 328 -13.24 -19.32 -8.84
CA ALA A 328 -14.32 -19.28 -9.81
C ALA A 328 -14.61 -20.66 -10.39
N ARG A 329 -13.57 -21.41 -10.77
CA ARG A 329 -13.69 -22.80 -11.26
C ARG A 329 -14.30 -23.76 -10.23
N SER A 330 -14.13 -23.47 -8.95
CA SER A 330 -14.77 -24.22 -7.86
C SER A 330 -16.18 -23.74 -7.50
N GLY A 331 -16.74 -22.76 -8.24
CA GLY A 331 -18.07 -22.19 -8.01
C GLY A 331 -18.16 -21.23 -6.82
N ARG A 332 -17.01 -20.79 -6.28
CA ARG A 332 -16.92 -19.94 -5.07
C ARG A 332 -16.72 -18.45 -5.37
N MET A 333 -16.58 -18.09 -6.65
CA MET A 333 -16.46 -16.70 -7.11
C MET A 333 -17.29 -16.53 -8.39
N PRO A 334 -18.53 -16.02 -8.31
CA PRO A 334 -19.40 -15.90 -9.47
C PRO A 334 -19.03 -14.72 -10.38
N ASP A 335 -18.41 -13.66 -9.82
CA ASP A 335 -18.02 -12.45 -10.55
C ASP A 335 -16.53 -12.15 -10.37
N LEU A 336 -15.74 -12.62 -11.33
CA LEU A 336 -14.28 -12.49 -11.31
C LEU A 336 -13.83 -11.05 -11.62
N ASP A 337 -14.43 -10.43 -12.64
CA ASP A 337 -13.95 -9.17 -13.19
C ASP A 337 -14.21 -8.01 -12.22
N ASP A 338 -15.41 -7.94 -11.64
CA ASP A 338 -15.72 -6.91 -10.64
C ASP A 338 -14.92 -7.10 -9.35
N SER A 339 -14.63 -8.35 -8.96
CA SER A 339 -13.78 -8.64 -7.81
C SER A 339 -12.34 -8.16 -8.01
N LEU A 340 -11.78 -8.34 -9.21
CA LEU A 340 -10.45 -7.84 -9.55
C LEU A 340 -10.44 -6.30 -9.64
N ALA A 341 -11.48 -5.70 -10.22
CA ALA A 341 -11.63 -4.25 -10.27
C ALA A 341 -11.71 -3.66 -8.85
N HIS A 342 -12.44 -4.33 -7.95
CA HIS A 342 -12.55 -3.94 -6.56
C HIS A 342 -11.21 -4.02 -5.83
N LEU A 343 -10.50 -5.14 -5.94
CA LEU A 343 -9.18 -5.33 -5.32
C LEU A 343 -8.14 -4.29 -5.76
N PHE A 344 -8.18 -3.90 -7.04
CA PHE A 344 -7.14 -3.06 -7.62
C PHE A 344 -7.47 -1.57 -7.56
N VAL A 345 -8.76 -1.21 -7.59
CA VAL A 345 -9.19 0.19 -7.73
C VAL A 345 -10.13 0.63 -6.61
N SER A 346 -11.36 0.08 -6.53
CA SER A 346 -12.39 0.69 -5.68
C SER A 346 -12.20 0.43 -4.17
N GLY A 347 -11.67 -0.72 -3.78
CA GLY A 347 -11.30 -0.99 -2.39
C GLY A 347 -10.15 -0.10 -1.90
N PRO A 348 -9.00 -0.07 -2.61
CA PRO A 348 -7.90 0.84 -2.26
C PRO A 348 -8.28 2.33 -2.29
N ALA A 349 -9.20 2.73 -3.16
CA ALA A 349 -9.77 4.07 -3.18
C ALA A 349 -10.59 4.42 -1.94
N GLU A 350 -11.41 3.49 -1.45
CA GLU A 350 -12.14 3.62 -0.20
C GLU A 350 -11.18 3.76 0.98
N LEU A 351 -10.09 2.98 1.00
CA LEU A 351 -9.02 3.14 2.00
C LEU A 351 -8.41 4.55 1.95
N CYS A 352 -8.03 5.02 0.75
CA CYS A 352 -7.47 6.35 0.58
C CYS A 352 -8.44 7.44 1.05
N THR A 353 -9.73 7.31 0.72
CA THR A 353 -10.80 8.21 1.15
C THR A 353 -10.90 8.28 2.67
N ARG A 354 -10.85 7.13 3.37
CA ARG A 354 -10.86 7.07 4.84
C ARG A 354 -9.65 7.73 5.48
N LEU A 355 -8.47 7.56 4.88
CA LEU A 355 -7.21 8.09 5.40
C LEU A 355 -7.07 9.61 5.24
N TYR A 356 -7.70 10.19 4.20
CA TYR A 356 -7.54 11.60 3.85
C TYR A 356 -8.83 12.44 3.93
N GLY A 357 -9.98 11.81 4.15
CA GLY A 357 -11.27 12.49 4.29
C GLY A 357 -11.76 13.16 3.00
N LYS A 358 -11.25 12.75 1.84
CA LYS A 358 -11.60 13.30 0.53
C LYS A 358 -11.78 12.15 -0.48
N PRO A 359 -12.73 12.26 -1.43
CA PRO A 359 -12.95 11.22 -2.42
C PRO A 359 -11.68 10.85 -3.21
N SER A 360 -11.50 9.55 -3.44
CA SER A 360 -10.41 8.96 -4.23
C SER A 360 -10.96 7.83 -5.12
N GLY A 361 -10.14 7.30 -6.05
CA GLY A 361 -10.51 6.17 -6.90
C GLY A 361 -11.27 6.46 -8.18
N GLY A 362 -11.54 7.74 -8.46
CA GLY A 362 -12.16 8.17 -9.70
C GLY A 362 -11.48 9.43 -10.24
N VAL A 363 -11.54 9.60 -11.56
CA VAL A 363 -11.19 10.87 -12.19
C VAL A 363 -12.46 11.73 -12.29
N GLU A 364 -12.83 12.29 -11.15
CA GLU A 364 -14.08 13.01 -10.94
C GLU A 364 -13.85 14.29 -10.13
N GLU A 365 -14.72 15.28 -10.37
CA GLU A 365 -14.64 16.58 -9.70
C GLU A 365 -14.74 16.44 -8.18
N GLY A 366 -13.90 17.16 -7.45
CA GLY A 366 -13.82 17.11 -6.00
C GLY A 366 -12.95 15.97 -5.44
N SER A 367 -12.51 15.02 -6.27
CA SER A 367 -11.59 13.95 -5.86
C SER A 367 -10.17 14.48 -5.71
N ILE A 368 -9.36 13.80 -4.88
CA ILE A 368 -7.93 14.06 -4.80
C ILE A 368 -7.27 13.87 -6.18
N ALA A 369 -6.33 14.74 -6.53
CA ALA A 369 -5.62 14.67 -7.79
C ALA A 369 -4.41 13.73 -7.71
N ASP A 370 -4.69 12.48 -7.33
CA ASP A 370 -3.76 11.37 -7.42
C ASP A 370 -4.10 10.61 -8.71
N LEU A 371 -3.31 10.85 -9.77
CA LEU A 371 -3.59 10.42 -11.14
C LEU A 371 -2.39 9.71 -11.75
N VAL A 372 -2.68 8.73 -12.60
CA VAL A 372 -1.70 8.06 -13.45
C VAL A 372 -2.13 8.19 -14.91
N VAL A 373 -1.16 8.37 -15.80
CA VAL A 373 -1.37 8.40 -17.25
C VAL A 373 -0.65 7.23 -17.88
N TYR A 374 -1.40 6.36 -18.56
CA TYR A 374 -0.87 5.21 -19.27
C TYR A 374 -0.73 5.49 -20.76
N ASP A 375 0.34 5.00 -21.39
CA ASP A 375 0.55 4.99 -22.85
C ASP A 375 -0.30 3.92 -23.56
N ALA A 376 -1.54 3.76 -23.12
CA ALA A 376 -2.51 2.83 -23.66
C ALA A 376 -3.93 3.34 -23.42
N ILE A 377 -4.85 2.93 -24.29
CA ILE A 377 -6.29 3.02 -24.04
C ILE A 377 -6.84 1.60 -24.19
N PRO A 378 -7.47 1.05 -23.14
CA PRO A 378 -7.98 -0.29 -23.21
C PRO A 378 -9.21 -0.37 -24.11
N ALA A 379 -9.41 -1.54 -24.72
CA ALA A 379 -10.63 -1.80 -25.46
C ALA A 379 -11.82 -1.79 -24.49
N ALA A 380 -12.90 -1.15 -24.89
CA ALA A 380 -14.18 -1.18 -24.19
C ALA A 380 -15.17 -2.02 -25.00
N ASP A 381 -16.04 -2.72 -24.27
CA ASP A 381 -17.20 -3.36 -24.84
C ASP A 381 -18.09 -2.30 -25.53
N PRO A 382 -18.41 -2.47 -26.84
CA PRO A 382 -19.15 -1.45 -27.59
C PRO A 382 -20.58 -1.20 -27.11
N GLU A 383 -21.20 -2.16 -26.42
CA GLU A 383 -22.59 -2.08 -25.98
C GLU A 383 -22.71 -1.44 -24.59
N THR A 384 -21.79 -1.81 -23.69
CA THR A 384 -21.84 -1.43 -22.27
C THR A 384 -20.86 -0.30 -21.94
N GLY A 385 -19.82 -0.09 -22.75
CA GLY A 385 -18.71 0.82 -22.47
C GLY A 385 -17.80 0.36 -21.32
N TYR A 386 -18.04 -0.84 -20.77
CA TYR A 386 -17.19 -1.46 -19.75
C TYR A 386 -15.89 -1.90 -20.38
N SER A 387 -14.76 -1.76 -19.68
CA SER A 387 -13.46 -2.19 -20.19
C SER A 387 -12.95 -3.39 -19.40
N PRO A 388 -13.40 -4.62 -19.73
CA PRO A 388 -12.95 -5.83 -19.03
C PRO A 388 -11.44 -6.08 -19.27
N PHE A 389 -10.93 -5.61 -20.40
CA PHE A 389 -9.51 -5.68 -20.73
C PHE A 389 -8.65 -4.68 -19.97
N LEU A 390 -9.24 -3.70 -19.25
CA LEU A 390 -8.48 -2.72 -18.49
C LEU A 390 -7.54 -3.43 -17.52
N LEU A 391 -8.05 -4.32 -16.67
CA LEU A 391 -7.23 -4.98 -15.65
C LEU A 391 -6.14 -5.86 -16.28
N GLY A 392 -6.47 -6.60 -17.33
CA GLY A 392 -5.50 -7.40 -18.08
C GLY A 392 -4.40 -6.54 -18.74
N GLN A 393 -4.76 -5.43 -19.36
CA GLN A 393 -3.81 -4.55 -20.06
C GLN A 393 -3.01 -3.66 -19.11
N LEU A 394 -3.59 -3.22 -17.99
CA LEU A 394 -2.92 -2.41 -16.97
C LEU A 394 -1.74 -3.15 -16.32
N THR A 395 -1.77 -4.49 -16.25
CA THR A 395 -0.62 -5.26 -15.75
C THR A 395 0.66 -5.07 -16.57
N ALA A 396 0.54 -4.69 -17.85
CA ALA A 396 1.67 -4.48 -18.76
C ALA A 396 1.75 -3.06 -19.34
N ALA A 397 0.81 -2.18 -18.96
CA ALA A 397 0.75 -0.83 -19.50
C ALA A 397 1.89 0.02 -18.94
N ARG A 398 2.61 0.71 -19.84
CA ARG A 398 3.63 1.67 -19.44
C ARG A 398 2.98 2.88 -18.78
N VAL A 399 3.44 3.20 -17.58
CA VAL A 399 3.15 4.46 -16.89
C VAL A 399 3.97 5.58 -17.52
N ALA A 400 3.28 6.54 -18.12
CA ALA A 400 3.90 7.73 -18.68
C ALA A 400 3.97 8.84 -17.63
N TRP A 401 2.93 9.03 -16.83
CA TRP A 401 2.90 10.08 -15.81
C TRP A 401 2.30 9.57 -14.51
N THR A 402 2.85 10.07 -13.40
CA THR A 402 2.31 9.87 -12.04
C THR A 402 2.23 11.23 -11.37
N ILE A 403 1.02 11.59 -10.96
CA ILE A 403 0.67 12.85 -10.34
C ILE A 403 0.11 12.52 -8.96
N VAL A 404 0.64 13.14 -7.92
CA VAL A 404 0.21 12.91 -6.54
C VAL A 404 -0.11 14.26 -5.94
N ASP A 405 -1.32 14.43 -5.40
CA ASP A 405 -1.75 15.71 -4.81
C ASP A 405 -1.58 16.87 -5.80
N GLY A 406 -1.83 16.61 -7.09
CA GLY A 406 -1.63 17.54 -8.21
C GLY A 406 -0.17 17.87 -8.56
N ARG A 407 0.81 17.31 -7.83
CA ARG A 407 2.22 17.41 -8.16
C ARG A 407 2.62 16.32 -9.13
N VAL A 408 3.18 16.72 -10.27
CA VAL A 408 3.78 15.78 -11.22
C VAL A 408 5.07 15.22 -10.61
N CYS A 409 5.10 13.91 -10.41
CA CYS A 409 6.24 13.19 -9.84
C CYS A 409 6.98 12.38 -10.91
N VAL A 410 6.24 11.83 -11.88
CA VAL A 410 6.78 11.13 -13.05
C VAL A 410 6.26 11.80 -14.32
N ARG A 411 7.15 11.96 -15.31
CA ARG A 411 6.88 12.53 -16.63
C ARG A 411 7.55 11.69 -17.71
N GLU A 412 6.77 11.23 -18.67
CA GLU A 412 7.22 10.36 -19.78
C GLU A 412 8.02 9.12 -19.30
N GLY A 413 7.62 8.56 -18.15
CA GLY A 413 8.28 7.42 -17.51
C GLY A 413 9.61 7.76 -16.82
N GLN A 414 9.89 9.05 -16.58
CA GLN A 414 11.07 9.50 -15.84
C GLN A 414 10.67 10.24 -14.56
N LEU A 415 11.40 10.00 -13.47
CA LEU A 415 11.23 10.68 -12.20
C LEU A 415 11.63 12.16 -12.33
N LEU A 416 10.85 13.08 -11.76
CA LEU A 416 11.17 14.50 -11.76
C LEU A 416 11.95 14.92 -10.52
N GLY A 417 12.98 15.74 -10.72
CA GLY A 417 13.79 16.36 -9.65
C GLY A 417 14.95 15.51 -9.13
N THR A 418 14.94 14.20 -9.38
CA THR A 418 15.99 13.27 -8.97
C THR A 418 16.21 12.20 -10.03
N ASP A 419 17.45 11.79 -10.24
CA ASP A 419 17.80 10.68 -11.14
C ASP A 419 17.56 9.32 -10.45
N PHE A 420 16.88 8.42 -11.16
CA PHE A 420 16.56 7.09 -10.62
C PHE A 420 17.80 6.20 -10.43
N VAL A 421 18.79 6.31 -11.32
CA VAL A 421 20.03 5.52 -11.26
C VAL A 421 20.87 5.96 -10.06
N ASP A 422 20.91 7.26 -9.74
CA ASP A 422 21.54 7.76 -8.53
C ASP A 422 20.88 7.18 -7.27
N LEU A 423 19.54 7.19 -7.19
CA LEU A 423 18.81 6.58 -6.07
C LEU A 423 19.09 5.08 -5.93
N ALA A 424 19.13 4.36 -7.05
CA ALA A 424 19.43 2.94 -7.07
C ALA A 424 20.86 2.65 -6.58
N ARG A 425 21.84 3.46 -7.00
CA ARG A 425 23.23 3.35 -6.57
C ARG A 425 23.36 3.63 -5.07
N ASP A 426 22.70 4.66 -4.57
CA ASP A 426 22.76 5.04 -3.16
C ASP A 426 22.11 3.96 -2.27
N ALA A 427 20.97 3.41 -2.70
CA ALA A 427 20.34 2.27 -2.04
C ALA A 427 21.25 1.03 -2.02
N ALA A 428 21.91 0.71 -3.14
CA ALA A 428 22.86 -0.39 -3.20
C ALA A 428 24.07 -0.19 -2.26
N ALA A 429 24.59 1.04 -2.16
CA ALA A 429 25.67 1.38 -1.23
C ALA A 429 25.21 1.23 0.24
N ALA A 430 24.02 1.73 0.58
CA ALA A 430 23.44 1.58 1.91
C ALA A 430 23.26 0.10 2.29
N LEU A 431 22.70 -0.72 1.40
CA LEU A 431 22.58 -2.17 1.61
C LEU A 431 23.96 -2.83 1.81
N GLY A 432 24.95 -2.46 1.01
CA GLY A 432 26.33 -2.96 1.16
C GLY A 432 26.93 -2.65 2.53
N HIS A 433 26.69 -1.44 3.06
CA HIS A 433 27.12 -1.06 4.40
C HIS A 433 26.38 -1.84 5.48
N VAL A 434 25.05 -1.98 5.38
CA VAL A 434 24.23 -2.76 6.31
C VAL A 434 24.66 -4.23 6.34
N TRP A 435 24.84 -4.86 5.18
CA TRP A 435 25.27 -6.26 5.09
C TRP A 435 26.68 -6.48 5.62
N SER A 436 27.58 -5.52 5.44
CA SER A 436 28.91 -5.55 6.05
C SER A 436 28.83 -5.52 7.57
N ARG A 437 27.96 -4.67 8.16
CA ARG A 437 27.70 -4.66 9.61
C ARG A 437 27.09 -5.98 10.08
N ALA A 438 26.20 -6.57 9.29
CA ALA A 438 25.52 -7.83 9.58
C ALA A 438 26.38 -9.08 9.36
N ARG A 439 27.58 -8.93 8.77
CA ARG A 439 28.47 -10.05 8.35
C ARG A 439 27.77 -11.03 7.40
N LEU A 440 26.85 -10.54 6.57
CA LEU A 440 26.18 -11.32 5.53
C LEU A 440 27.12 -11.46 4.32
N GLY A 441 28.08 -12.37 4.40
CA GLY A 441 29.09 -12.57 3.34
C GLY A 441 30.46 -13.06 3.81
N SER A 442 30.62 -13.36 5.11
CA SER A 442 31.79 -14.03 5.68
C SER A 442 31.48 -15.46 6.08
#